data_AF-A0A961RPS1-F1
#
_entry.id   AF-A0A961RPS1-F1
#
_cell.length_a   1.000
_cell.length_b   1.000
_cell.length_c   1.000
_cell.angle_alpha   90.00
_cell.angle_beta   90.00
_cell.angle_gamma   90.00
#
_symmetry.space_group_name_H-M   'P 1'
#
loop_
_entity.id
_entity.type
_entity.pdbx_description
1 polymer ?
#
loop_
_entity_poly.entity_id
_entity_poly.type
_entity_poly.pdbx_seq_one_letter_code
_entity_poly.pdbx_strand_id
1 'polypeptide(L)' 'MSAAGETMLMTVFLKHDQSNNLDAIQTRLKDADWWERFPPEGVEIVSWVVAMGFGQIVTLRLPPSKLNVVNVELERSAW' A
#
# COMPACT_ATOMS: atom_id res chain seq x y z
N MET A 1 31.11 -4.47 -5.65
CA MET A 1 29.89 -3.69 -5.95
C MET A 1 28.76 -4.69 -6.12
N SER A 2 27.85 -4.80 -5.16
CA SER A 2 26.65 -5.61 -5.36
C SER A 2 25.84 -4.96 -6.47
N ALA A 3 25.36 -5.72 -7.44
CA ALA A 3 24.35 -5.23 -8.36
C ALA A 3 23.21 -4.70 -7.48
N ALA A 4 22.94 -3.39 -7.54
CA ALA A 4 21.70 -2.87 -7.01
C ALA A 4 20.60 -3.63 -7.76
N GLY A 5 19.90 -4.54 -7.06
CA GLY A 5 18.87 -5.36 -7.69
C GLY A 5 17.92 -4.46 -8.45
N GLU A 6 17.56 -4.84 -9.67
CA GLU A 6 16.68 -4.05 -10.52
C GLU A 6 15.39 -3.71 -9.76
N THR A 7 15.19 -2.42 -9.45
CA THR A 7 14.00 -1.93 -8.75
C THR A 7 13.16 -1.07 -9.67
N MET A 8 11.85 -1.15 -9.51
CA MET A 8 10.87 -0.27 -10.16
C MET A 8 10.17 0.62 -9.12
N LEU A 9 9.60 1.72 -9.60
CA LEU A 9 8.64 2.53 -8.85
C LEU A 9 7.22 2.14 -9.26
N MET A 10 6.33 2.01 -8.28
CA MET A 10 4.92 1.75 -8.49
C MET A 10 4.08 2.75 -7.71
N THR A 11 3.17 3.44 -8.39
CA THR A 11 2.22 4.37 -7.74
C THR A 11 0.86 3.69 -7.62
N VAL A 12 0.37 3.61 -6.39
CA VAL A 12 -0.92 3.03 -6.02
C VAL A 12 -1.87 4.15 -5.62
N PHE A 13 -3.09 4.12 -6.16
CA PHE A 13 -4.16 5.04 -5.80
C PHE A 13 -5.22 4.26 -5.00
N LEU A 14 -5.34 4.58 -3.71
CA LEU A 14 -6.36 4.02 -2.82
C LEU A 14 -7.45 5.08 -2.63
N LYS A 15 -8.61 4.87 -3.26
CA LYS A 15 -9.73 5.82 -3.20
C LYS A 15 -10.43 5.72 -1.84
N HIS A 16 -10.82 6.85 -1.26
CA HIS A 16 -11.66 6.81 -0.06
C HIS A 16 -13.04 6.23 -0.37
N ASP A 17 -13.47 5.30 0.48
CA ASP A 17 -14.86 4.93 0.59
C ASP A 17 -15.58 5.93 1.50
N GLN A 18 -16.34 6.84 0.88
CA GLN A 18 -17.11 7.86 1.60
C GLN A 18 -18.39 7.34 2.25
N SER A 19 -18.72 6.05 2.08
CA SER A 19 -19.85 5.42 2.78
C SER A 19 -19.52 5.05 4.23
N ASN A 20 -18.24 5.01 4.58
CA ASN A 20 -17.75 4.66 5.91
C ASN A 20 -17.19 5.88 6.64
N ASN A 21 -17.36 5.92 7.96
CA ASN A 21 -16.70 6.90 8.81
C ASN A 21 -15.27 6.45 9.17
N LEU A 22 -14.49 7.36 9.75
CA LEU A 22 -13.08 7.08 10.09
C LEU A 22 -12.94 5.89 11.04
N ASP A 23 -13.84 5.74 12.02
CA ASP A 23 -13.77 4.66 13.02
C ASP A 23 -14.02 3.28 12.39
N ALA A 24 -14.98 3.19 11.47
CA ALA A 24 -15.25 1.98 10.71
C ALA A 24 -14.06 1.58 9.85
N ILE A 25 -13.43 2.56 9.18
CA ILE A 25 -12.21 2.33 8.39
C ILE A 25 -11.07 1.85 9.28
N GLN A 26 -10.83 2.51 10.42
CA GLN A 26 -9.74 2.14 11.33
C GLN A 26 -9.93 0.74 11.92
N THR A 27 -11.16 0.38 12.28
CA THR A 27 -11.49 -0.95 12.78
C THR A 27 -11.17 -2.00 11.73
N ARG A 28 -11.62 -1.77 10.49
CA ARG A 28 -11.38 -2.69 9.36
C ARG A 28 -9.89 -2.86 9.05
N LEU A 29 -9.13 -1.76 9.02
CA LEU A 29 -7.68 -1.82 8.80
C LEU A 29 -6.96 -2.59 9.91
N LYS A 30 -7.42 -2.42 11.16
CA LYS A 30 -6.88 -3.16 12.31
C LYS A 30 -7.20 -4.66 12.22
N ASP A 31 -8.45 -5.02 11.91
CA ASP A 31 -8.87 -6.41 11.77
C ASP A 31 -8.16 -7.14 10.61
N ALA A 32 -7.67 -6.37 9.63
CA ALA A 32 -6.91 -6.89 8.49
C ALA A 32 -5.38 -6.92 8.73
N ASP A 33 -4.91 -6.54 9.92
CA ASP A 33 -3.49 -6.36 10.29
C ASP A 33 -2.73 -5.46 9.28
N TRP A 34 -3.42 -4.47 8.70
CA TRP A 34 -2.91 -3.67 7.59
C TRP A 34 -1.60 -2.96 7.93
N TRP A 35 -1.53 -2.34 9.10
CA TRP A 35 -0.37 -1.56 9.56
C TRP A 35 0.86 -2.43 9.85
N GLU A 36 0.68 -3.73 10.00
CA GLU A 36 1.73 -4.69 10.31
C GLU A 36 2.21 -5.42 9.05
N ARG A 37 1.32 -5.60 8.06
CA ARG A 37 1.57 -6.37 6.84
C ARG A 37 1.93 -5.51 5.64
N PHE A 38 1.53 -4.24 5.61
CA PHE A 38 1.85 -3.32 4.54
C PHE A 38 2.95 -2.32 4.94
N PRO A 39 4.00 -2.14 4.11
CA PRO A 39 4.25 -2.83 2.85
C PRO A 39 4.82 -4.25 3.10
N PRO A 40 4.64 -5.18 2.15
CA PRO A 40 5.26 -6.51 2.25
C PRO A 40 6.79 -6.43 2.34
N GLU A 41 7.40 -7.45 2.94
CA GLU A 41 8.86 -7.54 3.06
C GLU A 41 9.57 -7.39 1.70
N GLY A 42 10.60 -6.54 1.65
CA GLY A 42 11.36 -6.22 0.44
C GLY A 42 10.73 -5.14 -0.44
N VAL A 43 9.68 -4.47 0.05
CA VAL A 43 9.03 -3.32 -0.60
C VAL A 43 9.20 -2.10 0.30
N GLU A 44 9.59 -0.97 -0.28
CA GLU A 44 9.81 0.28 0.42
C GLU A 44 8.72 1.29 0.06
N ILE A 45 8.18 2.01 1.05
CA ILE A 45 7.35 3.19 0.82
C ILE A 45 8.27 4.38 0.55
N VAL A 46 8.21 4.90 -0.67
CA VAL A 46 8.95 6.11 -1.10
C VAL A 46 8.19 7.37 -0.74
N SER A 47 6.87 7.35 -0.90
CA SER A 47 6.00 8.49 -0.54
C SER A 47 4.61 8.02 -0.15
N TRP A 48 3.97 8.74 0.76
CA TRP A 48 2.57 8.55 1.11
C TRP A 48 1.89 9.91 1.18
N VAL A 49 0.92 10.16 0.30
CA VAL A 49 0.18 11.41 0.24
C VAL A 49 -1.28 11.14 0.52
N VAL A 50 -1.82 11.78 1.55
CA VAL A 50 -3.27 11.86 1.77
C VAL A 50 -3.79 13.00 0.89
N ALA A 51 -4.34 12.65 -0.27
CA ALA A 51 -4.95 13.59 -1.20
C ALA A 51 -6.40 13.86 -0.75
N MET A 52 -6.58 14.99 -0.06
CA MET A 52 -7.88 15.40 0.51
C MET A 52 -9.00 15.32 -0.52
N GLY A 53 -10.11 14.66 -0.17
CA GLY A 53 -11.26 14.48 -1.05
C GLY A 53 -11.13 13.37 -2.10
N PHE A 54 -9.93 12.81 -2.30
CA PHE A 54 -9.70 11.70 -3.23
C PHE A 54 -9.41 10.39 -2.51
N GLY A 55 -8.38 10.35 -1.69
CA GLY A 55 -7.80 9.10 -1.23
C GLY A 55 -6.35 9.21 -0.79
N GLN A 56 -5.66 8.08 -0.82
CA GLN A 56 -4.24 7.97 -0.54
C GLN A 56 -3.50 7.62 -1.83
N ILE A 57 -2.37 8.29 -2.05
CA ILE A 57 -1.47 8.03 -3.18
C ILE A 57 -0.15 7.56 -2.59
N VAL A 58 0.20 6.32 -2.85
CA VAL A 58 1.38 5.66 -2.27
C VAL A 58 2.35 5.32 -3.39
N THR A 59 3.60 5.76 -3.28
CA THR A 59 4.66 5.36 -4.20
C THR A 59 5.52 4.32 -3.51
N LEU A 60 5.69 3.16 -4.14
CA LEU A 60 6.48 2.04 -3.65
C LEU A 60 7.71 1.84 -4.51
N ARG A 61 8.82 1.42 -3.90
CA ARG A 61 9.99 0.88 -4.59
C ARG A 61 10.09 -0.60 -4.27
N LEU A 62 10.23 -1.41 -5.31
CA LEU A 62 10.24 -2.86 -5.19
C LEU A 62 11.00 -3.51 -6.36
N PRO A 63 11.56 -4.71 -6.17
CA PRO A 63 11.95 -5.54 -7.31
C PRO A 63 10.71 -6.00 -8.09
N PRO A 64 10.77 -6.13 -9.42
CA PRO A 64 9.63 -6.60 -10.23
C PRO A 64 9.02 -7.94 -9.76
N SER A 65 9.84 -8.82 -9.18
CA SER A 65 9.40 -10.12 -8.63
C SER A 65 8.44 -10.01 -7.44
N LYS A 66 8.28 -8.84 -6.82
CA LYS A 66 7.38 -8.60 -5.69
C LYS A 66 6.03 -7.99 -6.10
N LEU A 67 5.82 -7.70 -7.39
CA LEU A 67 4.59 -7.06 -7.89
C LEU A 67 3.33 -7.84 -7.50
N ASN A 68 3.33 -9.15 -7.68
CA ASN A 68 2.20 -10.01 -7.33
C ASN A 68 1.93 -10.05 -5.82
N VAL A 69 2.98 -10.03 -4.99
CA VAL A 69 2.85 -10.02 -3.53
C VAL A 69 2.20 -8.72 -3.07
N VAL A 70 2.63 -7.58 -3.61
CA VAL A 70 1.98 -6.29 -3.32
C VAL A 70 0.52 -6.29 -3.76
N ASN A 71 0.22 -6.80 -4.96
CA ASN A 71 -1.16 -6.88 -5.43
C ASN A 71 -2.04 -7.71 -4.49
N VAL A 72 -1.58 -8.90 -4.07
CA VAL A 72 -2.33 -9.76 -3.14
C VAL A 72 -2.52 -9.08 -1.78
N GLU A 73 -1.53 -8.35 -1.28
CA GLU A 73 -1.68 -7.64 -0.01
C GLU A 73 -2.73 -6.53 -0.13
N LEU A 74 -2.69 -5.71 -1.19
CA LEU A 74 -3.70 -4.69 -1.43
C LEU A 74 -5.12 -5.28 -1.52
N GLU A 75 -5.29 -6.40 -2.23
CA GLU A 75 -6.59 -7.06 -2.37
C GLU A 75 -7.13 -7.67 -1.07
N ARG A 76 -6.25 -8.01 -0.12
CA ARG A 76 -6.66 -8.59 1.17
C ARG A 76 -7.11 -7.55 2.18
N SER A 77 -6.53 -6.36 2.15
CA SER A 77 -6.57 -5.45 3.29
C SER A 77 -6.82 -3.98 2.96
N ALA A 78 -6.80 -3.58 1.67
CA ALA A 78 -7.05 -2.18 1.26
C ALA A 78 -8.50 -1.87 0.86
N TRP A 79 -9.39 -2.88 0.82
CA TRP A 79 -10.84 -2.72 0.62
C TRP A 79 -11.56 -2.81 1.94
#